data_AF-A0A356Z7X6-F1
#
_entry.id   AF-A0A356Z7X6-F1
#
_cell.length_a   1.000
_cell.length_b   1.000
_cell.length_c   1.000
_cell.angle_alpha   90.00
_cell.angle_beta   90.00
_cell.angle_gamma   90.00
#
_symmetry.space_group_name_H-M   'P 1'
#
loop_
_entity.id
_entity.type
_entity.pdbx_description
1 polymer ?
#
loop_
_entity_poly.entity_id
_entity_poly.type
_entity_poly.pdbx_seq_one_letter_code
_entity_poly.pdbx_strand_id
1 'polypeptide(L)'
;GPEIRTGKLKSGKVKLAGGQEFTLTTRALDGDEHQVQITYEHLPEEVSPGDFILLSDGLINLQVMETTPSDIKCRVVNGGELGEKKGVNIPGVPIKLPFLSEKDVNDLNFGIDNKVDFIAASFVRSAEDVLDIRRVLERRNADIDIIAKIESQSGVDAVDD
;
A
#
# COMPACT_ATOMS: atom_id res chain seq x y z
N GLY A 1 -3.53 4.39 7.85
CA GLY A 1 -3.34 4.88 6.48
C GLY A 1 -3.35 3.70 5.55
N PRO A 2 -3.82 3.89 4.32
CA PRO A 2 -3.97 2.81 3.36
C PRO A 2 -2.58 2.31 2.92
N GLU A 3 -2.30 1.03 3.11
CA GLU A 3 -1.02 0.44 2.68
C GLU A 3 -1.26 -0.99 2.15
N ILE A 4 -0.61 -1.32 1.04
CA ILE A 4 -0.54 -2.69 0.52
C ILE A 4 0.76 -3.31 1.04
N ARG A 5 0.68 -4.53 1.58
CA ARG A 5 1.84 -5.27 2.09
C ARG A 5 1.91 -6.68 1.54
N THR A 6 3.12 -7.24 1.53
CA THR A 6 3.31 -8.68 1.36
C THR A 6 2.89 -9.46 2.62
N GLY A 7 2.65 -10.75 2.47
CA GLY A 7 2.32 -11.66 3.54
C GLY A 7 3.55 -12.14 4.33
N LYS A 8 3.36 -13.27 5.01
CA LYS A 8 4.44 -14.00 5.69
C LYS A 8 5.25 -14.82 4.69
N LEU A 9 6.44 -15.22 5.10
CA LEU A 9 7.33 -16.09 4.33
C LEU A 9 7.69 -17.31 5.17
N LYS A 10 7.72 -18.50 4.56
CA LYS A 10 8.05 -19.77 5.24
C LYS A 10 9.38 -19.70 6.01
N SER A 11 10.36 -19.00 5.44
CA SER A 11 11.71 -18.80 6.00
C SER A 11 11.90 -17.43 6.67
N GLY A 12 10.85 -16.61 6.78
CA GLY A 12 10.91 -15.21 7.24
C GLY A 12 11.59 -14.23 6.27
N LYS A 13 12.46 -14.73 5.38
CA LYS A 13 13.06 -13.97 4.29
C LYS A 13 13.45 -14.86 3.12
N VAL A 14 13.40 -14.32 1.90
CA VAL A 14 13.78 -15.00 0.66
C VAL A 14 14.60 -14.08 -0.22
N LYS A 15 15.48 -14.63 -1.04
CA LYS A 15 16.28 -13.87 -2.00
C LYS A 15 15.66 -14.01 -3.39
N LEU A 16 15.33 -12.89 -4.02
CA LEU A 16 14.82 -12.85 -5.39
C LEU A 16 15.96 -12.51 -6.35
N ALA A 17 16.14 -13.33 -7.39
CA ALA A 17 17.15 -13.10 -8.43
C ALA A 17 16.56 -12.31 -9.61
N GLY A 18 17.35 -11.41 -10.20
CA GLY A 18 16.95 -10.72 -11.44
C GLY A 18 16.68 -11.72 -12.58
N GLY A 19 15.62 -11.47 -13.35
CA GLY A 19 15.16 -12.30 -14.45
C GLY A 19 14.23 -13.45 -14.07
N GLN A 20 14.15 -13.83 -12.79
CA GLN A 20 13.27 -14.93 -12.37
C GLN A 20 11.79 -14.52 -12.40
N GLU A 21 10.90 -15.52 -12.44
CA GLU A 21 9.47 -15.31 -12.25
C GLU A 21 9.11 -15.28 -10.77
N PHE A 22 8.20 -14.38 -10.39
CA PHE A 22 7.69 -14.26 -9.04
C PHE A 22 6.21 -13.88 -9.08
N THR A 23 5.41 -14.51 -8.24
CA THR A 23 3.94 -14.30 -8.22
C THR A 23 3.51 -13.57 -6.96
N LEU A 24 2.78 -12.47 -7.12
CA LEU A 24 2.01 -11.88 -6.03
C LEU A 24 0.60 -12.48 -6.09
N THR A 25 0.08 -12.99 -4.98
CA THR A 25 -1.24 -13.64 -4.95
C THR A 25 -2.13 -13.10 -3.83
N THR A 26 -3.44 -13.13 -4.02
CA THR A 26 -4.42 -12.78 -2.99
C THR A 26 -4.75 -13.96 -2.09
N ARG A 27 -4.39 -15.18 -2.50
CA ARG A 27 -4.63 -16.41 -1.75
C ARG A 27 -3.82 -16.42 -0.45
N ALA A 28 -4.44 -16.88 0.63
CA ALA A 28 -3.80 -17.04 1.92
C ALA A 28 -2.73 -18.15 1.85
N LEU A 29 -1.46 -17.76 1.94
CA LEU A 29 -0.32 -18.66 2.01
C LEU A 29 0.88 -17.99 2.68
N ASP A 30 1.74 -18.82 3.26
CA ASP A 30 3.10 -18.40 3.61
C ASP A 30 3.97 -18.50 2.35
N GLY A 31 4.53 -17.37 1.93
CA GLY A 31 5.28 -17.24 0.69
C GLY A 31 6.68 -17.87 0.74
N ASP A 32 7.31 -17.92 -0.42
CA ASP A 32 8.64 -18.46 -0.67
C ASP A 32 9.32 -17.70 -1.82
N GLU A 33 10.38 -18.25 -2.41
CA GLU A 33 11.12 -17.63 -3.52
C GLU A 33 10.33 -17.52 -4.83
N HIS A 34 9.15 -18.15 -4.91
CA HIS A 34 8.32 -18.19 -6.12
C HIS A 34 7.05 -17.37 -6.00
N GLN A 35 6.48 -17.25 -4.80
CA GLN A 35 5.25 -16.50 -4.60
C GLN A 35 5.09 -15.95 -3.18
N VAL A 36 4.31 -14.87 -3.05
CA VAL A 36 3.91 -14.32 -1.74
C VAL A 36 2.51 -13.75 -1.79
N GLN A 37 1.79 -13.86 -0.68
CA GLN A 37 0.50 -13.21 -0.51
C GLN A 37 0.66 -11.67 -0.53
N ILE A 38 -0.34 -10.94 -1.02
CA ILE A 38 -0.51 -9.50 -0.82
C ILE A 38 -1.80 -9.21 -0.05
N THR A 39 -1.83 -8.11 0.72
CA THR A 39 -2.96 -7.76 1.58
C THR A 39 -4.13 -7.11 0.86
N TYR A 40 -3.97 -6.72 -0.41
CA TYR A 40 -5.02 -6.06 -1.18
C TYR A 40 -5.56 -6.96 -2.29
N GLU A 41 -6.78 -7.46 -2.07
CA GLU A 41 -7.42 -8.47 -2.91
C GLU A 41 -7.76 -7.98 -4.32
N HIS A 42 -7.94 -6.67 -4.51
CA HIS A 42 -8.29 -6.08 -5.81
C HIS A 42 -7.06 -5.72 -6.66
N LEU A 43 -5.83 -5.83 -6.13
CA LEU A 43 -4.64 -5.44 -6.88
C LEU A 43 -4.51 -6.15 -8.25
N PRO A 44 -4.83 -7.45 -8.40
CA PRO A 44 -4.74 -8.12 -9.71
C PRO A 44 -5.65 -7.53 -10.79
N GLU A 45 -6.74 -6.86 -10.39
CA GLU A 45 -7.69 -6.20 -11.30
C GLU A 45 -7.27 -4.76 -11.65
N GLU A 46 -6.36 -4.18 -10.87
CA GLU A 46 -5.94 -2.78 -10.99
C GLU A 46 -4.61 -2.61 -11.72
N VAL A 47 -3.83 -3.68 -11.90
CA VAL A 47 -2.55 -3.66 -12.64
C VAL A 47 -2.67 -4.38 -13.97
N SER A 48 -1.84 -3.96 -14.93
CA SER A 48 -1.78 -4.48 -16.30
C SER A 48 -0.37 -4.94 -16.66
N PRO A 49 -0.22 -5.85 -17.65
CA PRO A 49 1.09 -6.20 -18.20
C PRO A 49 1.89 -4.96 -18.59
N GLY A 50 3.15 -4.91 -18.15
CA GLY A 50 4.06 -3.77 -18.34
C GLY A 50 4.17 -2.85 -17.13
N ASP A 51 3.20 -2.86 -16.20
CA ASP A 51 3.27 -2.08 -14.98
C ASP A 51 4.41 -2.55 -14.06
N PHE A 52 4.89 -1.63 -13.23
CA PHE A 52 5.93 -1.93 -12.24
C PHE A 52 5.34 -2.01 -10.83
N ILE A 53 5.75 -3.05 -10.10
CA ILE A 53 5.43 -3.23 -8.68
C ILE A 53 6.74 -3.21 -7.89
N LEU A 54 6.80 -2.29 -6.95
CA LEU A 54 7.95 -2.05 -6.09
C LEU A 54 7.72 -2.70 -4.73
N LEU A 55 8.66 -3.50 -4.26
CA LEU A 55 8.63 -4.12 -2.94
C LEU A 55 9.76 -3.60 -2.06
N SER A 56 9.51 -3.60 -0.75
CA SER A 56 10.50 -3.23 0.28
C SER A 56 11.12 -1.86 -0.01
N ASP A 57 10.26 -0.84 -0.10
CA ASP A 57 10.63 0.56 -0.30
C ASP A 57 11.37 0.82 -1.63
N GLY A 58 11.03 0.04 -2.66
CA GLY A 58 11.61 0.18 -4.01
C GLY A 58 12.93 -0.56 -4.22
N LEU A 59 13.43 -1.29 -3.21
CA LEU A 59 14.65 -2.09 -3.37
C LEU A 59 14.48 -3.22 -4.39
N ILE A 60 13.30 -3.84 -4.42
CA ILE A 60 12.95 -4.89 -5.37
C ILE A 60 11.96 -4.33 -6.38
N ASN A 61 12.23 -4.56 -7.67
CA ASN A 61 11.37 -4.12 -8.76
C ASN A 61 10.87 -5.32 -9.56
N LEU A 62 9.55 -5.42 -9.69
CA LEU A 62 8.84 -6.44 -10.44
C LEU A 62 8.16 -5.80 -11.65
N GLN A 63 8.22 -6.44 -12.81
CA GLN A 63 7.41 -6.06 -13.97
C GLN A 63 6.28 -7.06 -14.15
N VAL A 64 5.04 -6.57 -14.21
CA VAL A 64 3.85 -7.41 -14.43
C VAL A 64 3.92 -8.02 -15.83
N MET A 65 3.75 -9.33 -15.90
CA MET A 65 3.72 -10.09 -17.15
C MET A 65 2.28 -10.44 -17.53
N GLU A 66 1.50 -10.93 -16.58
CA GLU A 66 0.09 -11.26 -16.74
C GLU A 66 -0.64 -11.25 -15.40
N THR A 67 -1.96 -11.07 -15.45
CA THR A 67 -2.84 -11.12 -14.29
C THR A 67 -3.93 -12.18 -14.46
N THR A 68 -4.37 -12.72 -13.34
CA THR A 68 -5.55 -13.57 -13.19
C THR A 68 -6.42 -12.97 -12.07
N PRO A 69 -7.61 -13.51 -11.77
CA PRO A 69 -8.43 -12.98 -10.67
C PRO A 69 -7.74 -12.97 -9.30
N SER A 70 -6.72 -13.81 -9.08
CA SER A 70 -6.03 -13.91 -7.78
C SER A 70 -4.52 -13.67 -7.84
N ASP A 71 -3.90 -13.78 -9.02
CA ASP A 71 -2.44 -13.84 -9.15
C ASP A 71 -1.95 -12.79 -10.15
N ILE A 72 -0.86 -12.12 -9.79
CA ILE A 72 -0.09 -11.22 -10.63
C ILE A 72 1.26 -11.90 -10.88
N LYS A 73 1.45 -12.43 -12.08
CA LYS A 73 2.73 -13.02 -12.45
C LYS A 73 3.67 -11.94 -12.91
N CYS A 74 4.85 -11.90 -12.31
CA CYS A 74 5.83 -10.87 -12.57
C CYS A 74 7.17 -11.47 -12.98
N ARG A 75 7.96 -10.68 -13.69
CA ARG A 75 9.40 -10.89 -13.84
C ARG A 75 10.13 -9.97 -12.87
N VAL A 76 11.08 -10.52 -12.12
CA VAL A 76 11.95 -9.72 -11.25
C VAL A 76 12.92 -8.93 -12.13
N VAL A 77 12.82 -7.60 -12.12
CA VAL A 77 13.72 -6.71 -12.86
C VAL A 77 14.95 -6.42 -12.03
N ASN A 78 14.75 -5.99 -10.78
CA ASN A 78 15.80 -5.82 -9.79
C ASN A 78 15.54 -6.73 -8.60
N GLY A 79 16.44 -7.68 -8.37
CA GLY A 79 16.36 -8.63 -7.27
C GLY A 79 16.77 -8.03 -5.92
N GLY A 80 16.63 -8.82 -4.86
CA GLY A 80 16.93 -8.38 -3.50
C GLY A 80 16.49 -9.38 -2.44
N GLU A 81 16.66 -9.04 -1.17
CA GLU A 81 16.12 -9.80 -0.05
C GLU A 81 14.71 -9.30 0.28
N LEU A 82 13.70 -10.16 0.11
CA LEU A 82 12.33 -9.90 0.52
C LEU A 82 12.13 -10.45 1.93
N GLY A 83 11.73 -9.58 2.86
CA GLY A 83 11.25 -9.97 4.18
C GLY A 83 9.72 -10.05 4.25
N GLU A 84 9.19 -10.29 5.45
CA GLU A 84 7.74 -10.34 5.67
C GLU A 84 7.11 -8.94 5.76
N LYS A 85 5.82 -8.84 5.43
CA LYS A 85 5.00 -7.64 5.64
C LYS A 85 5.62 -6.38 5.03
N LYS A 86 6.31 -6.50 3.90
CA LYS A 86 6.96 -5.39 3.22
C LYS A 86 5.95 -4.58 2.44
N GLY A 87 6.13 -3.25 2.43
CA GLY A 87 5.30 -2.35 1.64
C GLY A 87 5.38 -2.67 0.15
N VAL A 88 4.24 -2.53 -0.52
CA VAL A 88 4.06 -2.70 -1.96
C VAL A 88 3.61 -1.36 -2.52
N ASN A 89 4.35 -0.85 -3.51
CA ASN A 89 4.02 0.40 -4.19
C ASN A 89 3.89 0.16 -5.70
N ILE A 90 2.95 0.83 -6.35
CA ILE A 90 2.64 0.66 -7.78
C ILE A 90 2.64 2.03 -8.46
N PRO A 91 3.82 2.52 -8.89
CA PRO A 91 3.94 3.83 -9.52
C PRO A 91 3.11 3.94 -10.80
N GLY A 92 2.42 5.06 -10.97
CA GLY A 92 1.66 5.37 -12.19
C GLY A 92 0.30 4.66 -12.30
N VAL A 93 -0.06 3.83 -11.33
CA VAL A 93 -1.36 3.14 -11.30
C VAL A 93 -2.23 3.72 -10.18
N PRO A 94 -3.43 4.26 -10.50
CA PRO A 94 -4.35 4.77 -9.50
C PRO A 94 -5.02 3.62 -8.75
N ILE A 95 -4.58 3.37 -7.52
CA ILE A 95 -5.08 2.29 -6.66
C ILE A 95 -6.34 2.73 -5.89
N LYS A 96 -7.43 1.94 -5.96
CA LYS A 96 -8.72 2.27 -5.32
C LYS A 96 -8.84 1.76 -3.87
N LEU A 97 -7.72 1.74 -3.15
CA LEU A 97 -7.70 1.37 -1.74
C LEU A 97 -8.43 2.43 -0.91
N PRO A 98 -9.41 2.08 -0.06
CA PRO A 98 -10.08 3.05 0.81
C PRO A 98 -9.09 3.77 1.71
N PHE A 99 -9.24 5.09 1.87
CA PHE A 99 -8.26 5.89 2.61
C PHE A 99 -8.28 5.62 4.12
N LEU A 100 -9.47 5.58 4.73
CA LEU A 100 -9.62 5.27 6.16
C LEU A 100 -10.07 3.84 6.36
N SER A 101 -9.27 3.06 7.09
CA SER A 101 -9.70 1.78 7.65
C SER A 101 -10.49 1.98 8.95
N GLU A 102 -11.19 0.95 9.42
CA GLU A 102 -11.83 0.96 10.75
C GLU A 102 -10.82 1.27 11.87
N LYS A 103 -9.60 0.72 11.75
CA LYS A 103 -8.50 1.01 12.68
C LYS A 103 -8.14 2.49 12.66
N ASP A 104 -8.02 3.10 11.49
CA ASP A 104 -7.69 4.52 11.38
C ASP A 104 -8.75 5.40 12.04
N VAL A 105 -10.04 5.08 11.83
CA VAL A 105 -11.14 5.80 12.49
C VAL A 105 -11.06 5.66 14.02
N ASN A 106 -10.70 4.49 14.54
CA ASN A 106 -10.51 4.29 15.98
C ASN A 106 -9.30 5.07 16.51
N ASP A 107 -8.20 5.11 15.76
CA ASP A 107 -7.00 5.88 16.13
C ASP A 107 -7.29 7.40 16.13
N LEU A 108 -8.09 7.89 15.17
CA LEU A 108 -8.56 9.28 15.16
C LEU A 108 -9.39 9.60 16.40
N ASN A 109 -10.35 8.75 16.75
CA ASN A 109 -11.16 8.92 17.96
C ASN A 109 -10.32 8.92 19.23
N PHE A 110 -9.33 8.04 19.31
CA PHE A 110 -8.38 8.02 20.40
C PHE A 110 -7.58 9.33 20.49
N GLY A 111 -7.12 9.87 19.35
CA GLY A 111 -6.45 11.17 19.30
C GLY A 111 -7.34 12.31 19.82
N ILE A 112 -8.61 12.34 19.43
CA ILE A 112 -9.60 13.32 19.90
C ILE A 112 -9.76 13.24 21.42
N ASP A 113 -9.94 12.03 21.97
CA ASP A 113 -10.14 11.83 23.41
C ASP A 113 -8.91 12.29 24.23
N ASN A 114 -7.73 12.23 23.63
CA ASN A 114 -6.47 12.68 24.22
C ASN A 114 -6.09 14.13 23.89
N LYS A 115 -6.92 14.86 23.14
CA LYS A 115 -6.70 16.27 22.77
C LYS A 115 -5.34 16.51 22.11
N VAL A 116 -4.97 15.66 21.15
CA VAL A 116 -3.76 15.87 20.35
C VAL A 116 -3.89 17.14 19.49
N ASP A 117 -2.78 17.85 19.28
CA ASP A 117 -2.78 19.08 18.48
C ASP A 117 -2.77 18.80 16.96
N PHE A 118 -2.11 17.70 16.56
CA PHE A 118 -1.91 17.35 15.15
C PHE A 118 -2.21 15.88 14.88
N ILE A 119 -2.74 15.62 13.69
CA ILE A 119 -2.84 14.29 13.08
C ILE A 119 -2.03 14.28 11.79
N ALA A 120 -1.06 13.37 11.71
CA ALA A 120 -0.30 13.14 10.49
C ALA A 120 -0.92 11.98 9.69
N ALA A 121 -1.47 12.28 8.52
CA ALA A 121 -2.19 11.35 7.67
C ALA A 121 -1.26 10.73 6.62
N SER A 122 -0.99 9.43 6.74
CA SER A 122 -0.12 8.69 5.80
C SER A 122 -0.79 8.40 4.46
N PHE A 123 -0.01 8.37 3.38
CA PHE A 123 -0.46 8.00 2.02
C PHE A 123 -1.65 8.82 1.51
N VAL A 124 -1.65 10.13 1.77
CA VAL A 124 -2.65 11.04 1.17
C VAL A 124 -2.43 11.08 -0.34
N ARG A 125 -3.51 10.90 -1.11
CA ARG A 125 -3.52 10.87 -2.58
C ARG A 125 -4.40 11.95 -3.19
N SER A 126 -5.29 12.57 -2.43
CA SER A 126 -6.22 13.59 -2.90
C SER A 126 -6.72 14.49 -1.77
N ALA A 127 -7.31 15.64 -2.11
CA ALA A 127 -8.00 16.50 -1.14
C ALA A 127 -9.14 15.77 -0.40
N GLU A 128 -9.83 14.85 -1.08
CA GLU A 128 -10.93 14.08 -0.48
C GLU A 128 -10.46 13.19 0.68
N ASP A 129 -9.25 12.64 0.60
CA ASP A 129 -8.65 11.86 1.69
C ASP A 129 -8.52 12.71 2.98
N VAL A 130 -8.11 13.98 2.84
CA VAL A 130 -8.01 14.93 3.97
C VAL A 130 -9.40 15.30 4.49
N LEU A 131 -10.36 15.51 3.58
CA LEU A 131 -11.75 15.80 3.94
C LEU A 131 -12.41 14.63 4.69
N ASP A 132 -12.07 13.38 4.37
CA ASP A 132 -12.55 12.21 5.09
C ASP A 132 -12.11 12.21 6.56
N ILE A 133 -10.85 12.57 6.84
CA ILE A 133 -10.38 12.77 8.22
C ILE A 133 -11.11 13.93 8.87
N ARG A 134 -11.22 15.07 8.17
CA ARG A 134 -11.90 16.27 8.68
C ARG A 134 -13.33 15.97 9.11
N ARG A 135 -14.10 15.22 8.30
CA ARG A 135 -15.46 14.78 8.63
C ARG A 135 -15.54 13.96 9.92
N VAL A 136 -14.56 13.11 10.21
CA VAL A 136 -14.49 12.35 11.47
C VAL A 136 -14.29 13.29 12.66
N LEU A 137 -13.38 14.27 12.53
CA LEU A 137 -13.10 15.27 13.57
C LEU A 137 -14.33 16.15 13.84
N GLU A 138 -14.96 16.67 12.78
CA GLU A 138 -16.12 17.56 12.86
C GLU A 138 -17.33 16.89 13.53
N ARG A 139 -17.57 15.61 13.28
CA ARG A 139 -18.64 14.84 13.96
C ARG A 139 -18.49 14.82 15.48
N ARG A 140 -17.27 15.04 15.99
CA ARG A 140 -16.96 15.11 17.42
C ARG A 140 -16.65 16.53 17.90
N ASN A 141 -16.86 17.55 17.06
CA ASN A 141 -16.48 18.94 17.32
C ASN A 141 -15.01 19.10 17.74
N ALA A 142 -14.12 18.30 17.14
CA ALA A 142 -12.69 18.36 17.39
C ALA A 142 -12.02 19.32 16.39
N ASP A 143 -11.27 20.28 16.93
CA ASP A 143 -10.45 21.21 16.16
C ASP A 143 -8.99 20.78 16.27
N ILE A 144 -8.56 19.93 15.33
CA ILE A 144 -7.22 19.33 15.26
C ILE A 144 -6.65 19.59 13.87
N ASP A 145 -5.38 19.98 13.80
CA ASP A 145 -4.68 20.23 12.54
C ASP A 145 -4.29 18.91 11.86
N ILE A 146 -4.43 18.88 10.52
CA ILE A 146 -4.11 17.70 9.71
C ILE A 146 -2.86 17.99 8.89
N ILE A 147 -1.85 17.13 9.02
CA ILE A 147 -0.64 17.14 8.19
C ILE A 147 -0.78 16.01 7.17
N ALA A 148 -0.94 16.35 5.89
CA ALA A 148 -0.93 15.38 4.81
C ALA A 148 0.49 14.90 4.53
N LYS A 149 0.73 13.58 4.61
CA LYS A 149 2.00 12.96 4.21
C LYS A 149 1.89 12.46 2.78
N ILE A 150 2.62 13.11 1.89
CA ILE A 150 2.66 12.80 0.46
C ILE A 150 3.72 11.72 0.20
N GLU A 151 3.27 10.52 -0.15
CA GLU A 151 4.11 9.31 -0.26
C GLU A 151 3.87 8.54 -1.58
N SER A 152 3.02 9.07 -2.46
CA SER A 152 2.65 8.44 -3.73
C SER A 152 2.65 9.45 -4.88
N GLN A 153 2.76 8.97 -6.12
CA GLN A 153 2.69 9.84 -7.30
C GLN A 153 1.38 10.64 -7.35
N SER A 154 0.24 9.98 -7.07
CA SER A 154 -1.06 10.65 -7.03
C SER A 154 -1.11 11.78 -6.01
N GLY A 155 -0.49 11.59 -4.83
CA GLY A 155 -0.39 12.66 -3.84
C GLY A 155 0.50 13.82 -4.27
N VAL A 156 1.55 13.56 -5.07
CA VAL A 156 2.38 14.63 -5.67
C VAL A 156 1.59 15.39 -6.73
N ASP A 157 0.86 14.68 -7.58
CA ASP A 157 0.09 15.27 -8.68
C ASP A 157 -1.05 16.17 -8.16
N ALA A 158 -1.61 15.87 -6.98
CA ALA A 158 -2.69 16.60 -6.34
C ALA A 158 -2.22 17.54 -5.20
N VAL A 159 -0.92 17.84 -5.10
CA VAL A 159 -0.37 18.58 -3.94
C VAL A 159 -0.87 20.03 -3.82
N ASP A 160 -1.30 20.61 -4.94
CA ASP A 160 -1.79 21.99 -5.02
C ASP A 160 -3.32 22.12 -4.82
N ASP A 161 -4.04 20.99 -4.75
CA ASP A 161 -5.50 20.91 -4.55
C ASP A 161 -5.90 21.08 -3.07
#